data_AF-A0A2K6TSF3-F1
#
_entry.id   AF-A0A2K6TSF3-F1
#
_cell.length_a   1.000
_cell.length_b   1.000
_cell.length_c   1.000
_cell.angle_alpha   90.00
_cell.angle_beta   90.00
_cell.angle_gamma   90.00
#
_symmetry.space_group_name_H-M   'P 1'
#
loop_
_entity.id
_entity.type
_entity.pdbx_description
1 polymer ?
#
loop_
_entity_poly.entity_id
_entity_poly.type
_entity_poly.pdbx_seq_one_letter_code
_entity_poly.pdbx_strand_id
1 'polypeptide(L)'
;MGAGRKGLTCSQYSRSQPLISEAHKTISPPRRLSTATCLGIPSITYSVFPFQSYYFDRDDVALKNFAKYFLHQSHEEREHAEKLMKLQNQRGGRIFLQDIKKPDHDDWESGLNAMECALHLEKNVNQSLLELHKLATDKNDPHLCDFIETHYLNEQVKSIKELGDHVTNLRKMGAPQSGLAEYLFDKHTLGDSDNES
;
A
#
# COMPACT_ATOMS: atom_id res chain seq x y z
N MET A 1 15.39 -10.67 -50.78
CA MET A 1 14.55 -9.51 -50.41
C MET A 1 14.01 -9.76 -49.02
N GLY A 2 14.66 -9.24 -47.98
CA GLY A 2 14.24 -9.41 -46.58
C GLY A 2 14.05 -8.04 -45.94
N ALA A 3 12.80 -7.67 -45.68
CA ALA A 3 12.45 -6.42 -45.01
C ALA A 3 12.58 -6.59 -43.48
N GLY A 4 13.66 -6.05 -42.91
CA GLY A 4 13.83 -5.93 -41.46
C GLY A 4 12.99 -4.77 -40.92
N ARG A 5 12.05 -5.08 -40.02
CA ARG A 5 11.29 -4.08 -39.25
C ARG A 5 12.25 -3.36 -38.30
N LYS A 6 12.49 -2.07 -38.53
CA LYS A 6 13.17 -1.20 -37.57
C LYS A 6 12.18 -0.86 -36.45
N GLY A 7 12.46 -1.32 -35.23
CA GLY A 7 11.73 -0.91 -34.04
C GLY A 7 11.86 0.61 -33.84
N LEU A 8 10.73 1.28 -33.59
CA LEU A 8 10.73 2.68 -33.19
C LEU A 8 11.25 2.76 -31.74
N THR A 9 12.46 3.26 -31.56
CA THR A 9 12.92 3.71 -30.24
C THR A 9 12.31 5.08 -29.94
N CYS A 10 11.53 5.18 -28.86
CA CYS A 10 11.02 6.43 -28.33
C CYS A 10 12.18 7.24 -27.73
N SER A 11 12.89 7.99 -28.56
CA SER A 11 13.97 8.88 -28.13
C SER A 11 13.93 10.16 -28.94
N GLN A 12 12.81 10.89 -28.91
CA GLN A 12 12.74 12.33 -29.19
C GLN A 12 11.44 12.89 -28.58
N TYR A 13 11.48 13.27 -27.30
CA TYR A 13 10.54 14.27 -26.79
C TYR A 13 11.32 15.49 -26.30
N SER A 14 10.90 16.62 -26.85
CA SER A 14 11.52 17.94 -26.84
C SER A 14 11.86 18.45 -25.42
N ARG A 15 13.03 19.08 -25.27
CA ARG A 15 13.37 19.94 -24.13
C ARG A 15 12.55 21.22 -24.20
N SER A 16 11.33 21.21 -23.68
CA SER A 16 10.64 22.43 -23.28
C SER A 16 11.14 22.87 -21.90
N GLN A 17 11.42 24.16 -21.74
CA GLN A 17 11.73 24.78 -20.45
C GLN A 17 10.64 24.44 -19.44
N PRO A 18 10.96 24.09 -18.18
CA PRO A 18 9.93 23.78 -17.20
C PRO A 18 9.12 25.06 -16.92
N LEU A 19 7.84 25.04 -17.31
CA LEU A 19 6.85 25.98 -16.80
C LEU A 19 6.84 25.85 -15.27
N ILE A 20 7.37 26.86 -14.60
CA ILE A 20 7.32 27.03 -13.15
C ILE A 20 5.84 27.18 -12.81
N SER A 21 5.29 26.24 -12.02
CA SER A 21 3.88 26.28 -11.63
C SER A 21 3.58 27.55 -10.80
N GLU A 22 2.53 28.29 -11.13
CA GLU A 22 2.10 29.47 -10.35
C GLU A 22 1.81 29.14 -8.86
N ALA A 23 1.60 27.86 -8.51
CA ALA A 23 1.43 27.38 -7.13
C ALA A 23 2.68 27.55 -6.23
N HIS A 24 3.82 27.97 -6.79
CA HIS A 24 5.08 28.13 -6.05
C HIS A 24 5.17 29.39 -5.16
N LYS A 25 4.14 30.26 -5.11
CA LYS A 25 4.24 31.58 -4.44
C LYS A 25 3.96 31.58 -2.93
N THR A 26 3.35 30.55 -2.35
CA THR A 26 2.95 30.52 -0.92
C THR A 26 3.51 29.34 -0.13
N ILE A 27 4.19 28.41 -0.78
CA ILE A 27 4.67 27.18 -0.17
C ILE A 27 6.15 27.08 -0.49
N SER A 28 7.00 27.08 0.55
CA SER A 28 8.43 26.81 0.39
C SER A 28 8.57 25.58 -0.53
N PRO A 29 9.28 25.69 -1.66
CA PRO A 29 9.38 24.56 -2.56
C PRO A 29 10.01 23.42 -1.75
N PRO A 30 9.39 22.23 -1.66
CA PRO A 30 10.11 21.08 -1.15
C PRO A 30 11.23 20.88 -2.16
N ARG A 31 12.43 21.40 -1.87
CA ARG A 31 13.64 21.08 -2.62
C ARG A 31 13.89 19.61 -2.33
N ARG A 32 13.23 18.78 -3.14
CA ARG A 32 13.30 17.33 -3.14
C ARG A 32 13.02 16.74 -1.75
N LEU A 33 11.74 16.69 -1.34
CA LEU A 33 11.34 15.41 -0.78
C LEU A 33 11.57 14.44 -1.94
N SER A 34 12.54 13.54 -1.77
CA SER A 34 12.73 12.47 -2.73
C SER A 34 11.38 11.82 -2.90
N THR A 35 10.79 11.93 -4.09
CA THR A 35 9.52 11.30 -4.43
C THR A 35 9.56 9.79 -4.21
N ALA A 36 10.78 9.22 -4.16
CA ALA A 36 11.01 7.84 -3.78
C ALA A 36 10.63 7.55 -2.31
N THR A 37 10.75 8.51 -1.39
CA THR A 37 10.34 8.33 0.01
C THR A 37 8.83 8.45 0.19
N CYS A 38 8.15 9.30 -0.58
CA CYS A 38 6.69 9.45 -0.47
C CYS A 38 5.89 8.38 -1.24
N LEU A 39 6.47 7.73 -2.25
CA LEU A 39 5.77 6.71 -3.05
C LEU A 39 6.23 5.28 -2.77
N GLY A 40 7.38 5.10 -2.10
CA GLY A 40 7.85 3.77 -1.69
C GLY A 40 7.03 3.14 -0.57
N ILE A 41 6.28 3.97 0.18
CA ILE A 41 5.55 3.56 1.38
C ILE A 41 4.31 2.71 1.05
N PRO A 42 3.43 3.08 0.10
CA PRO A 42 2.29 2.23 -0.30
C PRO A 42 2.64 1.18 -1.37
N SER A 43 3.83 1.23 -1.97
CA SER A 43 4.13 0.41 -3.16
C SER A 43 4.28 -1.08 -2.86
N ILE A 44 4.73 -1.45 -1.65
CA ILE A 44 4.94 -2.87 -1.31
C ILE A 44 3.61 -3.52 -0.93
N THR A 45 2.83 -2.91 -0.04
CA THR A 45 1.49 -3.36 0.36
C THR A 45 0.55 -3.47 -0.84
N TYR A 46 0.55 -2.46 -1.73
CA TYR A 46 -0.22 -2.49 -2.97
C TYR A 46 0.10 -3.70 -3.87
N SER A 47 1.35 -4.18 -3.88
CA SER A 47 1.75 -5.35 -4.68
C SER A 47 1.48 -6.70 -3.99
N VAL A 48 1.49 -6.72 -2.66
CA VAL A 48 1.38 -7.95 -1.85
C VAL A 48 -0.07 -8.36 -1.62
N PHE A 49 -0.94 -7.43 -1.23
CA PHE A 49 -2.35 -7.72 -0.94
C PHE A 49 -3.14 -8.34 -2.12
N PRO A 50 -3.01 -7.89 -3.39
CA PRO A 50 -3.69 -8.58 -4.47
C PRO A 50 -3.15 -9.99 -4.65
N PHE A 51 -1.85 -10.21 -4.45
CA PHE A 51 -1.26 -11.54 -4.53
C PHE A 51 -1.77 -12.48 -3.42
N GLN A 52 -1.94 -11.97 -2.20
CA GLN A 52 -2.60 -12.69 -1.10
C GLN A 52 -4.06 -13.03 -1.45
N SER A 53 -4.80 -12.06 -1.99
CA SER A 53 -6.18 -12.26 -2.39
C SER A 53 -6.34 -13.43 -3.38
N TYR A 54 -5.57 -13.42 -4.47
CA TYR A 54 -5.63 -14.48 -5.48
C TYR A 54 -5.06 -15.81 -5.01
N TYR A 55 -4.18 -15.83 -4.01
CA TYR A 55 -3.77 -17.07 -3.35
C TYR A 55 -4.94 -17.75 -2.64
N PHE A 56 -5.74 -17.00 -1.87
CA PHE A 56 -6.90 -17.55 -1.14
C PHE A 56 -8.08 -17.95 -2.04
N ASP A 57 -8.13 -17.41 -3.27
CA ASP A 57 -9.13 -17.77 -4.29
C ASP A 57 -8.81 -19.06 -5.06
N ARG A 58 -7.59 -19.62 -4.92
CA ARG A 58 -7.22 -20.89 -5.55
C ARG A 58 -8.12 -22.04 -5.07
N ASP A 59 -8.34 -23.02 -5.93
CA ASP A 59 -9.19 -24.19 -5.64
C ASP A 59 -8.63 -25.08 -4.53
N ASP A 60 -7.31 -25.07 -4.33
CA ASP A 60 -6.61 -25.82 -3.28
C ASP A 60 -6.48 -25.07 -1.93
N VAL A 61 -6.98 -23.82 -1.85
CA VAL A 61 -7.04 -23.02 -0.61
C VAL A 61 -8.49 -22.68 -0.24
N ALA A 62 -9.26 -22.13 -1.18
CA ALA A 62 -10.71 -21.91 -1.12
C ALA A 62 -11.27 -21.12 0.09
N LEU A 63 -10.54 -20.10 0.57
CA LEU A 63 -10.98 -19.21 1.66
C LEU A 63 -11.44 -17.85 1.12
N LYS A 64 -12.71 -17.81 0.67
CA LYS A 64 -13.26 -16.68 -0.11
C LYS A 64 -13.27 -15.34 0.64
N ASN A 65 -13.49 -15.34 1.96
CA ASN A 65 -13.56 -14.09 2.71
C ASN A 65 -12.15 -13.56 3.03
N PHE A 66 -11.16 -14.43 3.20
CA PHE A 66 -9.75 -14.00 3.13
C PHE A 66 -9.40 -13.36 1.79
N ALA A 67 -9.83 -13.98 0.68
CA ALA A 67 -9.60 -13.41 -0.65
C ALA A 67 -10.23 -12.02 -0.80
N LYS A 68 -11.49 -11.86 -0.38
CA LYS A 68 -12.19 -10.56 -0.36
C LYS A 68 -11.49 -9.53 0.53
N TYR A 69 -11.09 -9.93 1.73
CA TYR A 69 -10.43 -9.05 2.70
C TYR A 69 -9.16 -8.43 2.09
N PHE A 70 -8.25 -9.25 1.58
CA PHE A 70 -7.01 -8.74 0.98
C PHE A 70 -7.24 -7.99 -0.34
N LEU A 71 -8.31 -8.30 -1.10
CA LEU A 71 -8.69 -7.49 -2.26
C LEU A 71 -9.14 -6.09 -1.85
N HIS A 72 -9.92 -5.99 -0.78
CA HIS A 72 -10.34 -4.72 -0.22
C HIS A 72 -9.13 -3.90 0.27
N GLN A 73 -8.23 -4.51 1.04
CA GLN A 73 -6.99 -3.87 1.49
C GLN A 73 -6.12 -3.40 0.32
N SER A 74 -6.04 -4.17 -0.78
CA SER A 74 -5.34 -3.74 -2.00
C SER A 74 -5.94 -2.47 -2.62
N HIS A 75 -7.27 -2.33 -2.58
CA HIS A 75 -7.94 -1.14 -3.09
C HIS A 75 -7.71 0.08 -2.18
N GLU A 76 -7.80 -0.08 -0.86
CA GLU A 76 -7.53 1.00 0.10
C GLU A 76 -6.09 1.54 -0.06
N GLU A 77 -5.10 0.65 -0.18
CA GLU A 77 -3.70 1.05 -0.39
C GLU A 77 -3.48 1.79 -1.73
N ARG A 78 -4.26 1.46 -2.75
CA ARG A 78 -4.26 2.22 -4.01
C ARG A 78 -4.80 3.63 -3.80
N GLU A 79 -5.87 3.80 -3.02
CA GLU A 79 -6.41 5.11 -2.68
C GLU A 79 -5.42 5.94 -1.86
N HIS A 80 -4.69 5.32 -0.93
CA HIS A 80 -3.60 5.95 -0.19
C HIS A 80 -2.50 6.48 -1.13
N ALA A 81 -2.05 5.65 -2.09
CA ALA A 81 -1.08 6.07 -3.09
C ALA A 81 -1.59 7.25 -3.94
N GLU A 82 -2.84 7.19 -4.41
CA GLU A 82 -3.47 8.27 -5.18
C GLU A 82 -3.59 9.57 -4.37
N LYS A 83 -3.90 9.49 -3.07
CA LYS A 83 -3.99 10.63 -2.16
C LYS A 83 -2.62 11.32 -1.99
N LEU A 84 -1.53 10.56 -1.89
CA LEU A 84 -0.15 11.11 -1.90
C LEU A 84 0.23 11.76 -3.23
N MET A 85 -0.14 11.15 -4.36
CA MET A 85 0.09 11.74 -5.69
C MET A 85 -0.66 13.06 -5.85
N LYS A 86 -1.91 13.15 -5.37
CA LYS A 86 -2.70 14.39 -5.37
C LYS A 86 -2.04 15.46 -4.52
N LEU A 87 -1.62 15.13 -3.29
CA LEU A 87 -0.88 16.06 -2.43
C LEU A 87 0.39 16.58 -3.11
N GLN A 88 1.18 15.69 -3.72
CA GLN A 88 2.40 16.07 -4.43
C GLN A 88 2.13 17.12 -5.52
N ASN A 89 1.07 16.93 -6.30
CA ASN A 89 0.66 17.89 -7.33
C ASN A 89 0.13 19.20 -6.74
N GLN A 90 -0.68 19.14 -5.66
CA GLN A 90 -1.19 20.33 -4.96
C GLN A 90 -0.07 21.22 -4.43
N ARG A 91 1.00 20.60 -3.92
CA ARG A 91 2.17 21.30 -3.37
C ARG A 91 3.18 21.75 -4.45
N GLY A 92 2.83 21.60 -5.74
CA GLY A 92 3.68 21.98 -6.87
C GLY A 92 4.86 21.05 -7.11
N GLY A 93 4.88 19.87 -6.47
CA GLY A 93 5.87 18.83 -6.66
C GLY A 93 5.79 18.21 -8.06
N ARG A 94 6.68 17.25 -8.31
CA ARG A 94 6.66 16.40 -9.50
C ARG A 94 6.65 14.96 -9.04
N ILE A 95 5.87 14.12 -9.72
CA ILE A 95 5.78 12.69 -9.43
C ILE A 95 6.80 11.98 -10.30
N PHE A 96 7.65 11.16 -9.67
CA PHE A 96 8.54 10.23 -10.37
C PHE A 96 8.24 8.83 -9.85
N LEU A 97 7.60 8.02 -10.69
CA LEU A 97 7.30 6.62 -10.39
C LEU A 97 8.57 5.78 -10.42
N GLN A 98 8.59 4.70 -9.65
CA GLN A 98 9.65 3.70 -9.62
C GLN A 98 9.03 2.32 -9.86
N ASP A 99 9.88 1.35 -10.18
CA ASP A 99 9.44 -0.03 -10.33
C ASP A 99 8.90 -0.58 -9.02
N ILE A 100 7.71 -1.19 -9.09
CA ILE A 100 7.10 -1.88 -7.97
C ILE A 100 7.73 -3.27 -7.90
N LYS A 101 8.42 -3.56 -6.79
CA LYS A 101 9.02 -4.88 -6.57
C LYS A 101 7.93 -5.91 -6.37
N LYS A 102 8.14 -7.11 -6.93
CA LYS A 102 7.29 -8.25 -6.60
C LYS A 102 7.44 -8.63 -5.12
N PRO A 103 6.43 -9.27 -4.51
CA PRO A 103 6.55 -9.89 -3.19
C PRO A 103 7.72 -10.88 -3.14
N ASP A 104 8.31 -11.03 -1.96
CA ASP A 104 9.39 -12.00 -1.72
C ASP A 104 8.89 -13.46 -1.71
N HIS A 105 7.58 -13.64 -1.52
CA HIS A 105 6.92 -14.95 -1.42
C HIS A 105 5.81 -15.09 -2.45
N ASP A 106 5.83 -16.21 -3.16
CA ASP A 106 4.79 -16.61 -4.12
C ASP A 106 3.77 -17.60 -3.50
N ASP A 107 3.98 -18.02 -2.25
CA ASP A 107 3.09 -18.89 -1.48
C ASP A 107 2.99 -18.36 -0.04
N TRP A 108 1.78 -18.24 0.48
CA TRP A 108 1.51 -17.73 1.82
C TRP A 108 1.34 -18.83 2.86
N GLU A 109 1.27 -20.10 2.44
CA GLU A 109 1.14 -21.31 3.26
C GLU A 109 -0.17 -21.43 4.06
N SER A 110 -0.65 -20.37 4.71
CA SER A 110 -1.84 -20.37 5.56
C SER A 110 -2.45 -18.97 5.74
N GLY A 111 -3.71 -18.92 6.18
CA GLY A 111 -4.38 -17.69 6.61
C GLY A 111 -3.62 -16.96 7.71
N LEU A 112 -3.09 -17.69 8.70
CA LEU A 112 -2.28 -17.12 9.77
C LEU A 112 -1.02 -16.43 9.23
N ASN A 113 -0.24 -17.11 8.39
CA ASN A 113 1.00 -16.56 7.86
C ASN A 113 0.75 -15.32 6.99
N ALA A 114 -0.33 -15.31 6.19
CA ALA A 114 -0.72 -14.12 5.42
C ALA A 114 -1.06 -12.93 6.32
N MET A 115 -1.84 -13.14 7.39
CA MET A 115 -2.18 -12.09 8.36
C MET A 115 -0.95 -11.58 9.12
N GLU A 116 0.00 -12.45 9.47
CA GLU A 116 1.26 -12.05 10.11
C GLU A 116 2.15 -11.23 9.16
N CYS A 117 2.21 -11.62 7.88
CA CYS A 117 2.91 -10.86 6.86
C CYS A 117 2.24 -9.48 6.66
N ALA A 118 0.92 -9.43 6.52
CA ALA A 118 0.17 -8.19 6.41
C ALA A 118 0.43 -7.26 7.61
N LEU A 119 0.38 -7.79 8.84
CA LEU A 119 0.69 -7.04 10.05
C LEU A 119 2.12 -6.48 10.04
N HIS A 120 3.08 -7.25 9.53
CA HIS A 120 4.46 -6.78 9.40
C HIS A 120 4.59 -5.65 8.36
N LEU A 121 3.93 -5.79 7.21
CA LEU A 121 3.91 -4.77 6.16
C LEU A 121 3.29 -3.46 6.67
N GLU A 122 2.13 -3.53 7.33
CA GLU A 122 1.47 -2.34 7.88
C GLU A 122 2.31 -1.61 8.94
N LYS A 123 3.08 -2.35 9.74
CA LYS A 123 4.04 -1.75 10.67
C LYS A 123 5.19 -1.05 9.95
N ASN A 124 5.69 -1.61 8.86
CA ASN A 124 6.74 -0.99 8.06
C ASN A 124 6.25 0.27 7.34
N VAL A 125 5.01 0.24 6.84
CA VAL A 125 4.32 1.41 6.27
C VAL A 125 4.18 2.50 7.32
N ASN A 126 3.66 2.17 8.50
CA ASN A 126 3.51 3.11 9.61
C ASN A 126 4.85 3.70 10.06
N GLN A 127 5.90 2.89 10.16
CA GLN A 127 7.24 3.38 10.49
C GLN A 127 7.74 4.40 9.47
N SER A 128 7.52 4.14 8.18
CA SER A 128 7.90 5.06 7.12
C SER A 128 7.08 6.36 7.14
N LEU A 129 5.80 6.30 7.51
CA LEU A 129 4.95 7.48 7.71
C LEU A 129 5.41 8.32 8.90
N LEU A 130 5.84 7.69 10.00
CA LEU A 130 6.41 8.39 11.16
C LEU A 130 7.73 9.09 10.79
N GLU A 131 8.57 8.46 9.97
CA GLU A 131 9.80 9.08 9.45
C GLU A 131 9.49 10.26 8.52
N LEU A 132 8.47 10.14 7.68
CA LEU A 132 8.00 11.23 6.82
C LEU A 132 7.44 12.39 7.64
N HIS A 133 6.66 12.09 8.68
CA HIS A 133 6.13 13.09 9.61
C HIS A 133 7.25 13.82 10.38
N LYS A 134 8.25 13.07 10.87
CA LYS A 134 9.44 13.65 11.50
C LYS A 134 10.18 14.57 10.52
N LEU A 135 10.36 14.15 9.27
CA LEU A 135 10.98 14.99 8.25
C LEU A 135 10.18 16.26 8.00
N ALA A 136 8.85 16.17 7.92
CA ALA A 136 7.98 17.34 7.78
C ALA A 136 8.13 18.31 8.96
N THR A 137 8.20 17.77 10.18
CA THR A 137 8.42 18.52 11.42
C THR A 137 9.78 19.22 11.42
N ASP A 138 10.86 18.50 11.09
CA ASP A 138 12.23 19.05 11.00
C ASP A 138 12.34 20.15 9.93
N LYS A 139 11.44 20.15 8.94
CA LYS A 139 11.35 21.17 7.88
C LYS A 139 10.35 22.28 8.18
N ASN A 140 9.69 22.26 9.35
CA ASN A 140 8.63 23.20 9.74
C ASN A 140 7.51 23.26 8.69
N ASP A 141 7.05 22.10 8.21
CA ASP A 141 5.93 21.97 7.26
C ASP A 141 4.66 21.50 7.98
N PRO A 142 3.94 22.39 8.68
CA PRO A 142 2.78 22.01 9.49
C PRO A 142 1.64 21.41 8.66
N HIS A 143 1.48 21.83 7.41
CA HIS A 143 0.47 21.27 6.52
C HIS A 143 0.79 19.82 6.14
N LEU A 144 2.06 19.47 5.93
CA LEU A 144 2.42 18.07 5.66
C LEU A 144 2.27 17.21 6.91
N CYS A 145 2.63 17.72 8.10
CA CYS A 145 2.38 17.03 9.36
C CYS A 145 0.89 16.70 9.54
N ASP A 146 0.02 17.73 9.45
CA ASP A 146 -1.42 17.59 9.59
C ASP A 146 -2.02 16.61 8.58
N PHE A 147 -1.57 16.68 7.32
CA PHE A 147 -2.03 15.74 6.29
C PHE A 147 -1.68 14.28 6.63
N ILE A 148 -0.47 14.02 7.12
CA ILE A 148 -0.03 12.66 7.50
C ILE A 148 -0.82 12.16 8.72
N GLU A 149 -1.02 13.01 9.73
CA GLU A 149 -1.78 12.70 10.94
C GLU A 149 -3.25 12.38 10.62
N THR A 150 -3.89 13.25 9.84
CA THR A 150 -5.32 13.18 9.55
C THR A 150 -5.66 11.99 8.66
N HIS A 151 -4.85 11.72 7.64
CA HIS A 151 -5.21 10.79 6.57
C HIS A 151 -4.46 9.46 6.58
N TYR A 152 -3.46 9.25 7.45
CA TYR A 152 -2.67 8.02 7.44
C TYR A 152 -2.43 7.46 8.84
N LEU A 153 -1.87 8.24 9.77
CA LEU A 153 -1.43 7.67 11.07
C LEU A 153 -2.59 7.07 11.88
N ASN A 154 -3.77 7.71 11.87
CA ASN A 154 -4.95 7.16 12.53
C ASN A 154 -5.46 5.88 11.87
N GLU A 155 -5.39 5.77 10.54
CA GLU A 155 -5.78 4.60 9.78
C GLU A 155 -4.80 3.45 10.04
N GLN A 156 -3.48 3.70 9.96
CA GLN A 156 -2.46 2.70 10.27
C GLN A 156 -2.62 2.09 11.67
N VAL A 157 -2.90 2.89 12.69
CA VAL A 157 -3.08 2.38 14.06
C VAL A 157 -4.29 1.43 14.14
N LYS A 158 -5.38 1.73 13.41
CA LYS A 158 -6.55 0.87 13.33
C LYS A 158 -6.24 -0.43 12.58
N SER A 159 -5.62 -0.35 11.40
CA SER A 159 -5.27 -1.52 10.59
C SER A 159 -4.30 -2.45 11.32
N ILE A 160 -3.27 -1.90 11.98
CA ILE A 160 -2.33 -2.68 12.80
C ILE A 160 -3.05 -3.38 13.97
N LYS A 161 -4.01 -2.69 14.60
CA LYS A 161 -4.79 -3.27 15.69
C LYS A 161 -5.68 -4.41 15.21
N GLU A 162 -6.39 -4.20 14.12
CA GLU A 162 -7.27 -5.18 13.49
C GLU A 162 -6.51 -6.45 13.08
N LEU A 163 -5.40 -6.29 12.34
CA LEU A 163 -4.53 -7.40 11.95
C LEU A 163 -3.94 -8.10 13.19
N GLY A 164 -3.58 -7.35 14.23
CA GLY A 164 -3.13 -7.91 15.50
C GLY A 164 -4.19 -8.79 16.20
N ASP A 165 -5.46 -8.38 16.15
CA ASP A 165 -6.58 -9.15 16.68
C ASP A 165 -6.81 -10.42 15.85
N HIS A 166 -6.76 -10.32 14.53
CA HIS A 166 -6.88 -11.45 13.60
C HIS A 166 -5.81 -12.51 13.86
N VAL A 167 -4.53 -12.11 13.91
CA VAL A 167 -3.41 -13.00 14.23
C VAL A 167 -3.61 -13.67 15.59
N THR A 168 -4.05 -12.91 16.60
CA THR A 168 -4.27 -13.43 17.95
C THR A 168 -5.38 -14.48 17.98
N ASN A 169 -6.50 -14.23 17.29
CA ASN A 169 -7.62 -15.16 17.21
C ASN A 169 -7.23 -16.45 16.47
N LEU A 170 -6.59 -16.33 15.30
CA LEU A 170 -6.14 -17.48 14.51
C LEU A 170 -5.18 -18.38 15.32
N ARG A 171 -4.20 -17.80 16.03
CA ARG A 171 -3.30 -18.54 16.92
C ARG A 171 -4.05 -19.25 18.04
N LYS A 172 -5.00 -18.57 18.70
CA LYS A 172 -5.80 -19.16 19.79
C LYS A 172 -6.72 -20.29 19.32
N MET A 173 -7.20 -20.22 18.08
CA MET A 173 -8.01 -21.27 17.46
C MET A 173 -7.17 -22.47 16.98
N GLY A 174 -5.83 -22.36 17.02
CA GLY A 174 -4.91 -23.43 16.65
C GLY A 174 -4.54 -23.47 15.17
N ALA A 175 -4.67 -22.37 14.44
CA ALA A 175 -4.13 -22.26 13.08
C ALA A 175 -2.58 -22.22 13.09
N PRO A 176 -1.91 -22.75 12.05
CA PRO A 176 -2.48 -23.40 10.87
C PRO A 176 -2.75 -24.91 11.05
N GLN A 177 -2.38 -25.51 12.20
CA GLN A 177 -2.48 -26.97 12.40
C GLN A 177 -3.95 -27.45 12.41
N SER A 178 -4.87 -26.61 12.84
CA SER A 178 -6.30 -26.85 12.81
C SER A 178 -6.92 -26.22 11.56
N GLY A 179 -7.14 -27.01 10.50
CA GLY A 179 -7.80 -26.51 9.27
C GLY A 179 -9.21 -25.96 9.52
N LEU A 180 -9.91 -26.46 10.55
CA LEU A 180 -11.21 -25.93 10.95
C LEU A 180 -11.11 -24.49 11.50
N ALA A 181 -9.97 -24.12 12.07
CA ALA A 181 -9.77 -22.78 12.63
C ALA A 181 -9.87 -21.70 11.54
N GLU A 182 -9.14 -21.85 10.44
CA GLU A 182 -9.14 -20.86 9.36
C GLU A 182 -10.49 -20.82 8.64
N TYR A 183 -11.15 -21.97 8.46
CA TYR A 183 -12.49 -22.02 7.90
C TYR A 183 -13.53 -21.26 8.76
N LEU A 184 -13.53 -21.48 10.08
CA LEU A 184 -14.45 -20.77 10.97
C LEU A 184 -14.13 -19.27 11.04
N PHE A 185 -12.85 -18.91 11.02
CA PHE A 185 -12.40 -17.52 11.00
C PHE A 185 -12.84 -16.81 9.70
N ASP A 186 -12.65 -17.46 8.55
CA ASP A 186 -13.12 -16.99 7.24
C ASP A 186 -14.62 -16.66 7.28
N LYS A 187 -15.43 -17.54 7.89
CA LYS A 187 -16.89 -17.35 7.92
C LYS A 187 -17.37 -16.34 8.96
N HIS A 188 -16.82 -16.35 10.16
CA HIS A 188 -17.38 -15.61 11.29
C HIS A 188 -16.63 -14.32 11.65
N THR A 189 -15.43 -14.11 11.13
CA THR A 189 -14.68 -12.87 11.36
C THR A 189 -14.58 -12.06 10.08
N LEU A 190 -14.18 -12.69 8.98
CA LEU A 190 -14.04 -12.00 7.70
C LEU A 190 -15.34 -11.99 6.87
N GLY A 191 -16.33 -12.80 7.23
CA GLY A 191 -17.60 -12.88 6.52
C GLY A 191 -18.60 -11.76 6.85
N ASP A 192 -18.43 -11.09 7.99
CA ASP A 192 -19.38 -10.06 8.45
C ASP A 192 -19.15 -8.68 7.80
N SER A 193 -18.06 -8.50 7.04
CA SER A 193 -17.74 -7.23 6.35
C SER A 193 -18.79 -6.85 5.28
N ASP A 194 -19.64 -7.78 4.84
CA ASP A 194 -20.70 -7.53 3.86
C ASP A 194 -21.95 -6.85 4.47
N ASN A 195 -22.05 -6.69 5.80
CA ASN A 195 -23.25 -6.14 6.48
C ASN A 195 -23.20 -4.63 6.81
N GLU A 196 -22.09 -3.95 6.52
CA GLU A 196 -21.94 -2.50 6.77
C GLU A 196 -21.67 -1.67 5.50
N SER A 197 -22.19 -2.12 4.35
CA SER A 197 -22.18 -1.36 3.08
C SER A 197 -23.44 -0.52 2.86
#